data_AF-X1M5X4-F1
#
_entry.id   AF-X1M5X4-F1
#
_cell.length_a   1.000
_cell.length_b   1.000
_cell.length_c   1.000
_cell.angle_alpha   90.00
_cell.angle_beta   90.00
_cell.angle_gamma   90.00
#
_symmetry.space_group_name_H-M   'P 1'
#
loop_
_entity.id
_entity.type
_entity.pdbx_description
1 polymer ?
#
loop_
_entity_poly.entity_id
_entity_poly.type
_entity_poly.pdbx_seq_one_letter_code
_entity_poly.pdbx_strand_id
1 'polypeptide(L)' 'GEKIPLEARILAIADAFAAMTSERTFSDPLSYEEVMKEIKRGAGTQFDPKLAKVFLSIVDNIPVTTSGDNHIEK' A
#
# COMPACT_ATOMS: atom_id res chain seq x y z
N GLY A 1 9.99 -14.31 -1.56
CA GLY A 1 10.34 -15.55 -0.83
C GLY A 1 11.60 -15.35 0.01
N GLU A 2 11.89 -16.24 0.96
CA GLU A 2 12.94 -16.02 2.00
C GLU A 2 14.39 -16.00 1.48
N LYS A 3 14.63 -16.42 0.23
CA LYS A 3 15.94 -16.27 -0.44
C LYS A 3 16.24 -14.84 -0.92
N ILE A 4 15.22 -13.99 -0.98
CA ILE A 4 15.35 -12.57 -1.30
C ILE A 4 15.67 -11.84 0.00
N PRO A 5 16.66 -10.92 0.02
CA PRO A 5 16.96 -10.10 1.20
C PRO A 5 15.70 -9.47 1.80
N LEU A 6 15.66 -9.36 3.13
CA LEU A 6 14.49 -8.87 3.86
C LEU A 6 14.09 -7.47 3.38
N GLU A 7 15.08 -6.61 3.20
CA GLU A 7 14.95 -5.21 2.78
C GLU A 7 14.31 -5.11 1.40
N ALA A 8 14.73 -5.95 0.46
CA ALA A 8 14.17 -5.98 -0.88
C ALA A 8 12.71 -6.43 -0.89
N ARG A 9 12.33 -7.37 -0.01
CA ARG A 9 10.93 -7.79 0.15
C ARG A 9 10.05 -6.71 0.78
N ILE A 10 10.60 -5.94 1.73
CA ILE A 10 9.91 -4.77 2.32
C ILE A 10 9.71 -3.71 1.24
N LEU A 11 10.78 -3.41 0.49
CA LEU A 11 10.76 -2.41 -0.58
C LEU A 11 9.73 -2.76 -1.66
N ALA A 12 9.60 -4.03 -2.02
CA ALA A 12 8.62 -4.48 -3.01
C ALA A 12 7.16 -4.17 -2.61
N ILE A 13 6.82 -4.30 -1.33
CA ILE A 13 5.46 -3.97 -0.84
C ILE A 13 5.27 -2.45 -0.81
N ALA A 14 6.28 -1.70 -0.35
CA ALA A 14 6.22 -0.24 -0.30
C ALA A 14 6.10 0.39 -1.68
N ASP A 15 6.86 -0.10 -2.66
CA ASP A 15 6.83 0.36 -4.06
C ASP A 15 5.47 0.10 -4.70
N ALA A 16 4.90 -1.11 -4.51
CA ALA A 16 3.57 -1.44 -4.99
C ALA A 16 2.48 -0.56 -4.36
N PHE A 17 2.56 -0.31 -3.05
CA PHE A 17 1.62 0.57 -2.37
C PHE A 17 1.69 2.01 -2.91
N ALA A 18 2.89 2.58 -3.03
CA ALA A 18 3.08 3.91 -3.60
C ALA A 18 2.58 3.98 -5.06
N ALA A 19 2.88 2.95 -5.85
CA ALA A 19 2.45 2.85 -7.24
C ALA A 19 0.93 2.85 -7.42
N MET A 20 0.20 2.22 -6.49
CA MET A 20 -1.27 2.12 -6.52
C MET A 20 -1.99 3.34 -5.90
N THR A 21 -1.36 4.03 -4.95
CA THR A 21 -1.93 5.20 -4.25
C THR A 21 -1.54 6.54 -4.88
N SER A 22 -0.54 6.55 -5.77
CA SER A 22 -0.14 7.76 -6.49
C SER A 22 -1.03 7.98 -7.70
N GLU A 23 -1.44 9.24 -7.90
CA GLU A 23 -2.11 9.67 -9.12
C GLU A 23 -1.12 9.56 -10.29
N ARG A 24 -1.47 8.74 -11.29
CA ARG A 24 -0.68 8.63 -12.52
C ARG A 24 -1.40 9.42 -13.60
N THR A 25 -0.64 9.95 -14.56
CA THR A 25 -1.09 10.88 -15.61
C THR A 25 -2.35 10.46 -16.39
N PHE A 26 -2.77 9.19 -16.29
CA PHE A 26 -3.92 8.62 -16.99
C PHE A 26 -4.77 7.64 -16.14
N SER A 27 -4.57 7.58 -14.82
CA SER A 27 -5.36 6.67 -13.96
C SER A 27 -5.52 7.26 -12.57
N ASP A 28 -6.76 7.28 -12.09
CA ASP A 28 -7.09 7.67 -10.73
C ASP A 28 -6.40 6.70 -9.74
N PRO A 29 -5.96 7.20 -8.57
CA PRO A 29 -5.46 6.35 -7.50
C PRO A 29 -6.49 5.29 -7.13
N LEU A 30 -6.03 4.07 -6.82
CA LEU A 30 -6.90 3.10 -6.18
C LEU A 30 -7.32 3.62 -4.81
N SER A 31 -8.57 3.37 -4.42
CA SER A 31 -8.99 3.62 -3.05
C SER A 31 -8.17 2.77 -2.09
N TYR A 32 -8.01 3.25 -0.86
CA TYR A 32 -7.26 2.53 0.16
C TYR A 32 -7.75 1.09 0.35
N GLU A 33 -9.07 0.87 0.31
CA GLU A 33 -9.66 -0.45 0.41
C GLU A 33 -9.24 -1.38 -0.75
N GLU A 34 -9.19 -0.84 -1.97
CA GLU A 34 -8.74 -1.59 -3.15
C GLU A 34 -7.25 -1.93 -3.08
N VAL A 35 -6.42 -0.99 -2.65
CA VAL A 35 -4.98 -1.23 -2.42
C VAL A 35 -4.76 -2.35 -1.40
N MET A 36 -5.51 -2.32 -0.29
CA MET A 36 -5.42 -3.33 0.76
C MET A 36 -5.88 -4.72 0.26
N LYS A 37 -6.94 -4.77 -0.55
CA LYS A 37 -7.38 -6.02 -1.21
C LYS A 37 -6.30 -6.56 -2.14
N GLU A 38 -5.63 -5.70 -2.90
CA GLU A 38 -4.60 -6.10 -3.86
C GLU A 38 -3.35 -6.64 -3.17
N ILE A 39 -2.85 -5.96 -2.14
CA ILE A 39 -1.72 -6.45 -1.32
C ILE A 39 -2.07 -7.80 -0.67
N LYS A 40 -3.30 -7.95 -0.15
CA LYS A 40 -3.78 -9.22 0.42
C LYS A 40 -3.82 -10.32 -0.62
N ARG A 41 -4.28 -10.03 -1.84
CA ARG A 41 -4.35 -10.98 -2.96
C ARG A 41 -2.96 -11.43 -3.43
N GLY A 42 -1.99 -10.52 -3.41
CA GLY A 42 -0.60 -10.81 -3.78
C GLY A 42 0.23 -11.54 -2.71
N ALA A 43 -0.30 -11.73 -1.49
CA ALA A 43 0.41 -12.41 -0.41
C ALA A 43 0.72 -13.87 -0.76
N GLY A 44 1.99 -14.27 -0.60
CA GLY A 44 2.45 -15.63 -0.93
C GLY A 44 2.80 -15.83 -2.40
N THR A 45 2.52 -14.86 -3.27
CA THR A 45 2.92 -14.88 -4.69
C THR A 45 3.89 -13.74 -4.98
N GLN A 46 3.37 -12.52 -5.16
CA GLN A 46 4.16 -11.31 -5.41
C GLN A 46 4.85 -10.82 -4.13
N PHE A 47 4.18 -10.96 -2.99
CA PHE A 47 4.66 -10.45 -1.71
C PHE A 47 4.97 -11.57 -0.74
N ASP A 48 5.94 -11.30 0.14
CA ASP A 48 6.16 -12.19 1.28
C ASP A 48 4.91 -12.20 2.18
N PRO A 49 4.32 -13.37 2.46
CA PRO A 49 3.04 -13.45 3.16
C PRO A 49 3.11 -12.95 4.61
N LYS A 50 4.27 -13.09 5.27
CA LYS A 50 4.46 -12.59 6.64
C LYS A 50 4.51 -11.06 6.63
N LEU A 51 5.25 -10.48 5.69
CA LEU A 51 5.36 -9.02 5.57
C LEU A 51 4.06 -8.36 5.09
N ALA A 52 3.34 -8.97 4.15
CA ALA A 52 2.04 -8.47 3.70
C ALA A 52 1.06 -8.38 4.88
N LYS A 53 1.01 -9.40 5.75
CA LYS A 53 0.18 -9.37 6.96
C LYS A 53 0.56 -8.23 7.92
N VAL A 54 1.86 -8.03 8.16
CA VAL A 54 2.35 -6.95 9.03
C VAL A 54 2.02 -5.58 8.43
N PHE A 55 2.27 -5.40 7.14
CA PHE A 55 1.97 -4.16 6.42
C PHE A 55 0.49 -3.81 6.54
N LEU A 56 -0.41 -4.74 6.21
CA LEU A 56 -1.86 -4.54 6.33
C LEU A 56 -2.26 -4.15 7.77
N SER A 57 -1.64 -4.76 8.78
CA SER A 57 -1.92 -4.45 10.18
C SER A 57 -1.47 -3.04 10.56
N ILE A 58 -0.30 -2.58 10.09
CA ILE A 58 0.18 -1.21 10.35
C ILE A 58 -0.78 -0.20 9.72
N VAL A 59 -1.11 -0.43 8.46
CA VAL A 59 -1.90 0.47 7.61
C VAL A 59 -3.35 0.59 8.13
N ASP A 60 -3.91 -0.48 8.69
CA ASP A 60 -5.23 -0.46 9.35
C ASP A 60 -5.21 0.29 10.70
N ASN A 61 -4.04 0.44 11.33
CA ASN A 61 -3.87 1.07 12.65
C ASN A 61 -3.24 2.48 12.60
N ILE A 62 -2.95 3.02 11.41
CA ILE A 62 -2.53 4.41 11.29
C ILE A 62 -3.78 5.29 11.43
N PRO A 63 -3.90 6.13 12.47
CA PRO A 63 -4.93 7.15 12.49
C PRO A 63 -4.68 8.07 11.29
N VAL A 64 -5.62 8.12 10.35
CA VAL A 64 -5.55 9.01 9.20
C VAL A 64 -5.61 10.44 9.74
N THR A 65 -4.45 11.04 9.99
CA THR A 65 -4.33 12.48 10.15
C THR A 65 -4.49 13.09 8.78
N THR A 66 -5.73 13.38 8.39
CA THR A 66 -6.05 14.33 7.32
C THR A 66 -5.50 15.70 7.72
N SER A 67 -4.23 15.95 7.41
CA SER A 67 -3.67 17.30 7.44
C SER A 67 -3.77 17.88 6.04
N GLY A 68 -4.80 18.70 5.83
CA GLY A 68 -4.86 19.70 4.77
C GLY A 68 -5.43 19.24 3.43
N ASP A 69 -6.75 19.35 3.28
CA ASP A 69 -7.38 19.90 2.06
C ASP A 69 -8.76 20.47 2.44
N ASN A 70 -8.72 21.60 3.16
CA ASN A 70 -9.81 22.58 3.11
C ASN A 70 -9.63 23.35 1.80
N HIS A 71 -10.16 22.83 0.69
CA HIS A 71 -10.57 23.71 -0.40
C HIS A 71 -12.01 24.13 -0.12
N ILE A 72 -12.13 25.29 0.52
CA ILE A 72 -13.33 26.12 0.40
C ILE A 72 -13.39 26.53 -1.06
N GLU A 73 -14.40 26.08 -1.79
CA GLU A 73 -15.02 26.93 -2.80
C GLU A 73 -16.47 26.49 -3.06
N LYS A 74 -17.27 27.51 -3.38
CA LYS A 74 -18.71 27.68 -3.15
C LYS A 74 -19.61 26.83 -4.04
#